data_AF-A0AAN9Y697-F1
#
_entry.id   AF-A0AAN9Y697-F1
#
_cell.length_a   1.000
_cell.length_b   1.000
_cell.length_c   1.000
_cell.angle_alpha   90.00
_cell.angle_beta   90.00
_cell.angle_gamma   90.00
#
_symmetry.space_group_name_H-M   'P 1'
#
loop_
_entity.id
_entity.type
_entity.pdbx_description
1 polymer ?
#
loop_
_entity_poly.entity_id
_entity_poly.type
_entity_poly.pdbx_seq_one_letter_code
_entity_poly.pdbx_strand_id
1 'polypeptide(L)'
;MHEHDSKEHSTPPLGIFIECDGSQIDCAICLQPCVHPTVLPCGHIFCYLCVKGLGRTTRMCAMCRREFPQDLIENPHLLRPVESTHDAGFEDGHQWFYEGRNGGWWQYECRISEEIENAYKTNERIVEIIICGELYVVDLNTMHQFQKNNSIRRRRIKRSRVDGMKAKGVAGLFKS
;
A
#
# COMPACT_ATOMS: atom_id res chain seq x y z
N MET A 1 -36.52 20.20 -19.71
CA MET A 1 -36.65 19.73 -18.32
C MET A 1 -36.09 18.32 -18.33
N HIS A 2 -34.79 18.19 -18.09
CA HIS A 2 -34.13 16.90 -17.97
C HIS A 2 -34.15 16.48 -16.50
N GLU A 3 -33.87 15.19 -16.29
CA GLU A 3 -33.37 14.58 -15.05
C GLU A 3 -34.42 14.27 -13.96
N HIS A 4 -34.43 13.12 -13.27
CA HIS A 4 -33.49 11.99 -13.18
C HIS A 4 -34.28 10.71 -12.84
N ASP A 5 -34.00 9.62 -13.56
CA ASP A 5 -34.52 8.28 -13.30
C ASP A 5 -33.68 7.65 -12.17
N SER A 6 -34.31 7.42 -11.01
CA SER A 6 -33.65 6.92 -9.80
C SER A 6 -33.56 5.40 -9.85
N LYS A 7 -32.47 4.87 -10.41
CA LYS A 7 -32.16 3.44 -10.31
C LYS A 7 -31.45 3.14 -8.99
N GLU A 8 -32.20 2.55 -8.07
CA GLU A 8 -31.68 1.87 -6.88
C GLU A 8 -30.61 0.84 -7.27
N HIS A 9 -29.39 1.02 -6.78
CA HIS A 9 -28.33 0.01 -6.86
C HIS A 9 -28.46 -0.93 -5.67
N SER A 10 -28.85 -2.16 -5.96
CA SER A 10 -28.88 -3.29 -5.03
C SER A 10 -27.50 -3.58 -4.44
N THR A 11 -27.36 -3.45 -3.13
CA THR A 11 -26.17 -3.89 -2.39
C THR A 11 -26.12 -5.42 -2.29
N PRO A 12 -25.02 -6.09 -2.69
CA PRO A 12 -24.82 -7.51 -2.42
C PRO A 12 -24.37 -7.76 -0.96
N PRO A 13 -24.46 -9.01 -0.45
CA PRO A 13 -24.37 -9.31 0.98
C PRO A 13 -22.93 -9.21 1.54
N LEU A 14 -22.87 -8.94 2.84
CA LEU A 14 -21.67 -8.76 3.68
C LEU A 14 -20.68 -9.93 3.57
N GLY A 15 -19.71 -9.80 2.67
CA GLY A 15 -18.42 -10.49 2.71
C GLY A 15 -17.35 -9.46 3.06
N ILE A 16 -16.37 -9.83 3.87
CA ILE A 16 -15.26 -8.95 4.27
C ILE A 16 -14.42 -8.67 3.01
N PHE A 17 -14.74 -7.58 2.32
CA PHE A 17 -13.92 -7.06 1.24
C PHE A 17 -12.63 -6.48 1.83
N ILE A 18 -11.61 -6.27 1.00
CA ILE A 18 -10.51 -5.35 1.34
C ILE A 18 -11.15 -3.95 1.39
N GLU A 19 -11.82 -3.65 2.49
CA GLU A 19 -12.08 -2.28 2.86
C GLU A 19 -10.72 -1.76 3.32
N CYS A 20 -10.04 -0.98 2.47
CA CYS A 20 -9.08 -0.03 2.99
C CYS A 20 -9.89 0.90 3.90
N ASP A 21 -10.10 0.52 5.17
CA ASP A 21 -10.45 1.43 6.27
C ASP A 21 -9.31 2.43 6.33
N GLY A 22 -9.39 3.40 5.42
CA GLY A 22 -8.76 4.67 5.62
C GLY A 22 -9.35 5.16 6.91
N SER A 23 -8.48 5.36 7.90
CA SER A 23 -8.78 6.30 8.97
C SER A 23 -9.48 7.52 8.36
N GLN A 24 -10.43 8.14 9.06
CA GLN A 24 -11.15 9.38 8.64
C GLN A 24 -10.22 10.60 8.42
N ILE A 25 -8.94 10.37 8.12
CA ILE A 25 -7.83 11.29 8.05
C ILE A 25 -7.21 11.11 6.67
N ASP A 26 -7.30 12.16 5.87
CA ASP A 26 -6.63 12.22 4.58
C ASP A 26 -5.16 12.58 4.73
N CYS A 27 -4.31 11.91 3.96
CA CYS A 27 -2.90 12.19 3.91
C CYS A 27 -2.64 13.44 3.08
N ALA A 28 -2.12 14.51 3.68
CA ALA A 28 -1.81 15.75 2.95
C ALA A 28 -0.65 15.65 1.92
N ILE A 29 -0.03 14.48 1.77
CA ILE A 29 1.03 14.23 0.77
C ILE A 29 0.43 13.62 -0.51
N CYS A 30 -0.38 12.56 -0.38
CA CYS A 30 -0.98 11.88 -1.53
C CYS A 30 -2.43 12.29 -1.80
N LEU A 31 -3.04 13.08 -0.89
CA LEU A 31 -4.41 13.57 -0.96
C LEU A 31 -5.46 12.44 -1.00
N GLN A 32 -5.20 11.35 -0.30
CA GLN A 32 -6.06 10.17 -0.21
C GLN A 32 -6.19 9.73 1.25
N PRO A 33 -7.18 8.90 1.62
CA PRO A 33 -7.29 8.34 2.96
C PRO A 33 -5.99 7.66 3.40
N CYS A 34 -5.58 7.89 4.65
CA CYS A 34 -4.30 7.36 5.12
C CYS A 34 -4.31 5.83 5.19
N VAL A 35 -3.32 5.20 4.55
CA VAL A 35 -3.00 3.79 4.76
C VAL A 35 -1.84 3.67 5.75
N HIS A 36 -2.05 2.88 6.80
CA HIS A 36 -1.15 2.78 7.96
C HIS A 36 -0.77 4.17 8.50
N PRO A 37 -1.75 4.95 9.01
CA PRO A 37 -1.53 6.32 9.45
C PRO A 37 -0.43 6.40 10.50
N THR A 38 0.62 7.15 10.19
CA THR A 38 1.81 7.36 11.02
C THR A 38 1.84 8.79 11.53
N VAL A 39 2.03 8.95 12.85
CA VAL A 39 2.14 10.26 13.51
C VAL A 39 3.61 10.67 13.55
N LEU A 40 3.91 11.87 13.06
CA LEU A 40 5.23 12.49 13.25
C LEU A 40 5.33 13.11 14.66
N PRO A 41 6.55 13.36 15.21
CA PRO A 41 6.71 13.99 16.52
C PRO A 41 6.09 15.39 16.62
N CYS A 42 5.89 16.04 15.47
CA CYS A 42 5.21 17.33 15.38
C CYS A 42 3.67 17.26 15.53
N GLY A 43 3.08 16.06 15.55
CA GLY A 43 1.65 15.78 15.66
C GLY A 43 0.91 15.55 14.34
N HIS A 44 1.52 15.86 13.18
CA HIS A 44 0.89 15.64 11.88
C HIS A 44 0.92 14.17 11.45
N ILE A 45 -0.08 13.78 10.67
CA ILE A 45 -0.38 12.38 10.30
C ILE A 45 -0.33 12.21 8.78
N PHE A 46 0.31 11.14 8.32
CA PHE A 46 0.40 10.79 6.90
C PHE A 46 0.41 9.26 6.72
N CYS A 47 0.27 8.75 5.48
CA CYS A 47 0.50 7.34 5.20
C CYS A 47 1.94 6.94 5.57
N TYR A 48 2.14 5.72 6.08
CA TYR A 48 3.48 5.19 6.35
C TYR A 48 4.41 5.29 5.13
N LEU A 49 3.95 4.88 3.94
CA LEU A 49 4.78 4.95 2.73
C LEU A 49 5.10 6.39 2.31
N CYS A 50 4.24 7.37 2.61
CA CYS A 50 4.53 8.78 2.37
C CYS A 50 5.58 9.31 3.35
N VAL A 51 5.46 9.00 4.65
CA VAL A 51 6.49 9.33 5.67
C VAL A 51 7.83 8.70 5.30
N LYS A 52 7.83 7.44 4.85
CA LYS A 52 9.01 6.72 4.38
C LYS A 52 9.67 7.37 3.17
N GLY A 53 8.88 7.95 2.26
CA GLY A 53 9.39 8.77 1.16
C GLY A 53 10.06 10.05 1.65
N LEU A 54 9.42 10.79 2.57
CA LEU A 54 10.01 11.97 3.20
C LEU A 54 11.31 11.64 3.93
N GLY A 55 11.35 10.51 4.65
CA GLY A 55 12.54 10.04 5.37
C GLY A 55 13.75 9.74 4.48
N ARG A 56 13.54 9.48 3.18
CA ARG A 56 14.61 9.24 2.20
C ARG A 56 15.11 10.51 1.51
N THR A 57 14.36 11.60 1.63
CA THR A 57 14.58 12.83 0.86
C THR A 57 14.93 13.99 1.78
N THR A 58 13.96 14.51 2.53
CA THR A 58 14.09 15.75 3.30
C THR A 58 14.12 15.55 4.81
N ARG A 59 13.50 14.48 5.32
CA ARG A 59 13.22 14.25 6.77
C ARG A 59 12.48 15.42 7.44
N MET A 60 11.70 16.16 6.67
CA MET A 60 10.88 17.28 7.15
C MET A 60 9.39 16.96 7.01
N CYS A 61 8.59 17.37 7.99
CA CYS A 61 7.13 17.29 7.93
C CYS A 61 6.60 18.13 6.75
N ALA A 62 5.76 17.54 5.89
CA ALA A 62 5.18 18.23 4.74
C ALA A 62 4.26 19.41 5.10
N MET A 63 3.70 19.43 6.32
CA MET A 63 2.78 20.49 6.76
C MET A 63 3.45 21.62 7.52
N CYS A 64 4.36 21.31 8.45
CA CYS A 64 4.96 22.32 9.34
C CYS A 64 6.48 22.46 9.20
N ARG A 65 7.11 21.68 8.31
CA ARG A 65 8.56 21.69 8.03
C ARG A 65 9.48 21.36 9.21
N ARG A 66 8.93 20.94 10.36
CA ARG A 66 9.74 20.42 11.47
C ARG A 66 10.43 19.11 11.06
N GLU A 67 11.70 18.97 11.42
CA GLU A 67 12.46 17.75 11.22
C GLU A 67 11.91 16.62 12.10
N PHE A 68 12.01 15.38 11.62
CA PHE A 68 11.71 14.18 12.40
C PHE A 68 12.89 13.19 12.33
N PRO A 69 13.05 12.34 13.36
CA PRO A 69 14.22 11.47 13.46
C PRO A 69 14.14 10.29 12.48
N GLN A 70 15.31 9.78 12.07
CA GLN A 70 15.43 8.72 11.05
C GLN A 70 14.87 7.38 11.53
N ASP A 71 15.00 7.10 12.82
CA ASP A 71 14.52 5.88 13.48
C ASP A 71 13.02 5.67 13.33
N LEU A 72 12.23 6.74 13.18
CA LEU A 72 10.79 6.69 12.94
C LEU A 72 10.43 5.93 11.65
N ILE A 73 11.35 5.79 10.69
CA ILE A 73 11.12 5.01 9.47
C ILE A 73 11.15 3.51 9.76
N GLU A 74 11.99 3.09 10.69
CA GLU A 74 12.17 1.70 11.11
C GLU A 74 11.19 1.33 12.23
N ASN A 75 10.93 2.28 13.13
CA ASN A 75 10.05 2.16 14.30
C ASN A 75 8.96 3.25 14.24
N PRO A 76 7.96 3.13 13.34
CA PRO A 76 6.95 4.16 13.17
C PRO A 76 5.93 4.17 14.30
N HIS A 77 5.49 5.37 14.69
CA HIS A 77 4.35 5.56 15.59
C HIS A 77 3.04 5.49 14.79
N LEU A 78 2.50 4.28 14.65
CA LEU A 78 1.23 4.06 13.97
C LEU A 78 0.05 4.41 14.91
N LEU A 79 -0.97 5.10 14.39
CA LEU A 79 -2.19 5.38 15.16
C LEU A 79 -2.99 4.13 15.49
N ARG A 80 -2.89 3.11 14.64
CA ARG A 80 -3.51 1.80 14.80
C ARG A 80 -2.46 0.73 14.53
N PRO A 81 -2.50 -0.42 15.21
CA PRO A 81 -1.66 -1.56 14.86
C PRO A 81 -1.83 -1.89 13.36
N VAL A 82 -0.83 -2.51 12.77
CA VAL A 82 -0.99 -3.07 11.42
C VAL A 82 -2.01 -4.17 11.54
N GLU A 83 -3.24 -3.89 11.09
CA GLU A 83 -4.33 -4.85 11.17
C GLU A 83 -3.94 -6.16 10.49
N SER A 84 -4.46 -7.26 11.03
CA SER A 84 -4.40 -8.59 10.42
C SER A 84 -5.28 -8.69 9.17
N THR A 85 -5.34 -7.64 8.33
CA THR A 85 -5.85 -7.71 6.95
C THR A 85 -5.01 -8.66 6.08
N HIS A 86 -3.99 -9.29 6.67
CA HIS A 86 -3.34 -10.51 6.20
C HIS A 86 -4.31 -11.63 5.80
N ASP A 87 -5.45 -11.79 6.47
CA ASP A 87 -6.42 -12.84 6.15
C ASP A 87 -7.48 -12.38 5.15
N ALA A 88 -7.52 -11.07 4.85
CA ALA A 88 -8.39 -10.52 3.82
C ALA A 88 -7.67 -10.60 2.46
N GLY A 89 -7.96 -11.66 1.73
CA GLY A 89 -7.66 -11.72 0.31
C GLY A 89 -8.67 -10.91 -0.51
N PHE A 90 -8.43 -10.82 -1.81
CA PHE A 90 -9.48 -10.50 -2.79
C PHE A 90 -10.59 -11.58 -2.76
N GLU A 91 -11.60 -11.44 -3.60
CA GLU A 91 -12.77 -12.34 -3.68
C GLU A 91 -12.42 -13.85 -3.74
N ASP A 92 -11.27 -14.20 -4.33
CA ASP A 92 -10.79 -15.57 -4.46
C ASP A 92 -9.76 -15.98 -3.38
N GLY A 93 -9.62 -15.17 -2.32
CA GLY A 93 -8.71 -15.38 -1.20
C GLY A 93 -7.23 -15.12 -1.51
N HIS A 94 -6.91 -14.46 -2.63
CA HIS A 94 -5.52 -14.15 -2.97
C HIS A 94 -5.07 -12.76 -2.54
N GLN A 95 -3.75 -12.55 -2.50
CA GLN A 95 -3.13 -11.28 -2.19
C GLN A 95 -1.79 -11.13 -2.94
N TRP A 96 -1.32 -9.89 -3.09
CA TRP A 96 -0.06 -9.57 -3.77
C TRP A 96 1.11 -9.39 -2.81
N PHE A 97 2.26 -9.94 -3.19
CA PHE A 97 3.47 -9.93 -2.39
C PHE A 97 4.70 -9.59 -3.23
N TYR A 98 5.71 -9.00 -2.58
CA TYR A 98 7.03 -8.74 -3.14
C TYR A 98 8.16 -9.31 -2.27
N GLU A 99 9.25 -9.69 -2.91
CA GLU A 99 10.40 -10.28 -2.24
C GLU A 99 11.19 -9.24 -1.42
N GLY A 100 11.53 -9.62 -0.19
CA GLY A 100 12.40 -8.85 0.70
C GLY A 100 13.88 -8.96 0.30
N ARG A 101 14.68 -7.93 0.63
CA ARG A 101 16.14 -7.94 0.35
C ARG A 101 16.89 -9.08 1.03
N ASN A 102 16.44 -9.48 2.22
CA ASN A 102 17.05 -10.53 3.02
C ASN A 102 16.19 -11.80 2.97
N GLY A 103 15.55 -12.04 1.81
CA GLY A 103 14.57 -13.09 1.63
C GLY A 103 13.23 -12.82 2.35
N GLY A 104 12.34 -13.80 2.20
CA GLY A 104 10.96 -13.71 2.65
C GLY A 104 10.10 -12.79 1.77
N TRP A 105 8.83 -12.71 2.12
CA TRP A 105 7.83 -11.99 1.35
C TRP A 105 7.17 -10.90 2.18
N TRP A 106 6.90 -9.77 1.55
CA TRP A 106 6.13 -8.67 2.09
C TRP A 106 4.84 -8.55 1.31
N GLN A 107 3.73 -8.31 2.00
CA GLN A 107 2.49 -7.94 1.34
C GLN A 107 2.60 -6.49 0.85
N TYR A 108 2.02 -6.18 -0.31
CA TYR A 108 1.89 -4.80 -0.76
C TYR A 108 0.89 -4.02 0.12
N GLU A 109 0.99 -2.68 0.11
CA GLU A 109 -0.07 -1.82 0.66
C GLU A 109 -1.39 -2.09 -0.08
N CYS A 110 -2.55 -2.00 0.60
CA CYS A 110 -3.86 -2.33 0.02
C CYS A 110 -4.12 -1.66 -1.34
N ARG A 111 -3.93 -0.34 -1.45
CA ARG A 111 -4.14 0.41 -2.71
C ARG A 111 -3.23 -0.08 -3.84
N ILE A 112 -1.97 -0.37 -3.53
CA ILE A 112 -1.02 -0.90 -4.51
C ILE A 112 -1.44 -2.33 -4.92
N SER A 113 -1.87 -3.16 -3.97
CA SER A 113 -2.40 -4.48 -4.28
C SER A 113 -3.62 -4.40 -5.21
N GLU A 114 -4.53 -3.45 -4.98
CA GLU A 114 -5.70 -3.22 -5.83
C GLU A 114 -5.31 -2.78 -7.25
N GLU A 115 -4.36 -1.85 -7.39
CA GLU A 115 -3.84 -1.44 -8.69
C GLU A 115 -3.26 -2.64 -9.47
N ILE A 116 -2.46 -3.48 -8.80
CA ILE A 116 -1.86 -4.68 -9.41
C ILE A 116 -2.93 -5.72 -9.75
N GLU A 117 -3.91 -5.93 -8.87
CA GLU A 117 -5.00 -6.89 -9.07
C GLU A 117 -5.90 -6.47 -10.24
N ASN A 118 -6.21 -5.18 -10.36
CA ASN A 118 -7.00 -4.65 -11.47
C ASN A 118 -6.28 -4.91 -12.80
N ALA A 119 -4.99 -4.57 -12.89
CA ALA A 119 -4.17 -4.83 -14.07
C ALA A 119 -4.10 -6.33 -14.40
N TYR A 120 -3.98 -7.19 -13.37
CA TYR A 120 -4.01 -8.64 -13.55
C TYR A 120 -5.34 -9.13 -14.11
N LYS A 121 -6.48 -8.66 -13.56
CA LYS A 121 -7.83 -9.04 -14.01
C LYS A 121 -8.15 -8.54 -15.42
N THR A 122 -7.62 -7.39 -15.82
CA THR A 122 -7.77 -6.83 -17.18
C THR A 122 -6.74 -7.38 -18.17
N ASN A 123 -5.89 -8.31 -17.74
CA ASN A 123 -4.84 -8.94 -18.55
C ASN A 123 -3.84 -7.91 -19.12
N GLU A 124 -3.59 -6.83 -18.37
CA GLU A 124 -2.52 -5.89 -18.62
C GLU A 124 -1.17 -6.53 -18.29
N ARG A 125 -0.13 -6.14 -19.03
CA ARG A 125 1.22 -6.72 -18.88
C ARG A 125 2.08 -5.95 -17.89
N ILE A 126 1.86 -4.64 -17.80
CA ILE A 126 2.68 -3.70 -17.07
C ILE A 126 1.76 -2.75 -16.33
N VAL A 127 2.01 -2.55 -15.04
CA VAL A 127 1.37 -1.50 -14.24
C VAL A 127 2.46 -0.61 -13.62
N GLU A 128 2.23 0.70 -13.62
CA GLU A 128 3.12 1.68 -13.00
C GLU A 128 2.54 2.12 -11.66
N ILE A 129 3.30 1.95 -10.59
CA ILE A 129 2.87 2.22 -9.22
C ILE A 129 3.87 3.15 -8.52
N ILE A 130 3.41 3.91 -7.52
CA ILE A 130 4.28 4.79 -6.72
C ILE A 130 4.57 4.15 -5.37
N ILE A 131 5.85 4.00 -5.03
CA ILE A 131 6.28 3.47 -3.72
C ILE A 131 7.28 4.44 -3.09
N CYS A 132 6.92 5.01 -1.94
CA CYS A 132 7.75 5.97 -1.22
C CYS A 132 8.18 7.18 -2.08
N GLY A 133 7.29 7.67 -2.95
CA GLY A 133 7.54 8.81 -3.84
C GLY A 133 8.30 8.47 -5.14
N GLU A 134 8.65 7.21 -5.36
CA GLU A 134 9.37 6.75 -6.54
C GLU A 134 8.47 5.93 -7.47
N LEU A 135 8.65 6.09 -8.78
CA LEU A 135 7.89 5.36 -9.79
C LEU A 135 8.50 3.95 -10.02
N TYR A 136 7.67 2.94 -9.86
CA TYR A 136 8.01 1.53 -10.08
C TYR A 136 7.19 0.97 -11.23
N VAL A 137 7.84 0.06 -11.97
CA VAL A 137 7.19 -0.78 -12.97
C VAL A 137 6.99 -2.15 -12.36
N VAL A 138 5.77 -2.66 -12.42
CA VAL A 138 5.41 -4.05 -12.14
C VAL A 138 5.12 -4.74 -13.45
N ASP A 139 5.95 -5.71 -13.81
CA ASP A 139 5.81 -6.54 -15.00
C ASP A 139 5.15 -7.86 -14.59
N LEU A 140 3.89 -8.04 -15.00
CA LEU A 140 3.06 -9.20 -14.70
C LEU A 140 3.40 -10.42 -15.57
N ASN A 141 4.12 -10.25 -16.68
CA ASN A 141 4.61 -11.37 -17.48
C ASN A 141 5.83 -12.01 -16.83
N THR A 142 6.81 -11.19 -16.42
CA THR A 142 8.04 -11.69 -15.79
C THR A 142 7.89 -11.86 -14.28
N MET A 143 6.81 -11.37 -13.68
CA MET A 143 6.56 -11.37 -12.24
C MET A 143 7.68 -10.69 -11.45
N HIS A 144 8.05 -9.49 -11.89
CA HIS A 144 9.04 -8.65 -11.22
C HIS A 144 8.60 -7.20 -11.11
N GLN A 145 8.98 -6.55 -10.00
CA GLN A 145 8.99 -5.10 -9.89
C GLN A 145 10.40 -4.53 -9.99
N PHE A 146 10.54 -3.32 -10.51
CA PHE A 146 11.78 -2.54 -10.51
C PHE A 146 11.50 -1.03 -10.58
N GLN A 147 12.45 -0.20 -10.17
CA GLN A 147 12.29 1.26 -10.23
C GLN A 147 12.42 1.70 -11.69
N LYS A 148 11.51 2.56 -12.19
CA LYS A 148 11.45 2.93 -13.62
C LYS A 148 12.76 3.55 -14.12
N ASN A 149 13.41 4.36 -13.29
CA ASN A 149 14.67 5.01 -13.59
C ASN A 149 15.92 4.16 -13.22
N ASN A 150 15.73 2.98 -12.62
CA ASN A 150 16.82 2.09 -12.20
C ASN A 150 16.36 0.63 -12.22
N SER A 151 16.52 -0.01 -13.38
CA SER A 151 16.07 -1.38 -13.63
C SER A 151 17.02 -2.47 -13.11
N ILE A 152 18.19 -2.10 -12.56
CA ILE A 152 19.19 -3.06 -12.07
C ILE A 152 18.63 -3.85 -10.88
N ARG A 153 17.93 -3.17 -9.98
CA ARG A 153 17.34 -3.79 -8.78
C ARG A 153 15.93 -4.26 -9.09
N ARG A 154 15.79 -5.57 -9.26
CA ARG A 154 14.50 -6.25 -9.46
C ARG A 154 14.14 -7.04 -8.22
N ARG A 155 12.84 -7.12 -7.92
CA ARG A 155 12.31 -8.01 -6.87
C ARG A 155 11.23 -8.87 -7.50
N ARG A 156 11.23 -10.16 -7.17
CA ARG A 156 10.14 -11.05 -7.55
C ARG A 156 8.85 -10.58 -6.88
N ILE A 157 7.75 -10.73 -7.60
CA ILE A 157 6.41 -10.53 -7.08
C ILE A 157 5.61 -11.82 -7.24
N LYS A 158 4.54 -11.96 -6.47
CA LYS A 158 3.59 -13.07 -6.65
C LYS A 158 2.20 -12.74 -6.15
N ARG A 159 1.22 -13.37 -6.77
CA ARG A 159 -0.14 -13.51 -6.30
C ARG A 159 -0.27 -14.87 -5.61
N SER A 160 -0.76 -14.93 -4.39
CA SER A 160 -0.85 -16.18 -3.63
C SER A 160 -2.03 -16.14 -2.68
N ARG A 161 -2.63 -17.29 -2.38
CA ARG A 161 -3.69 -17.40 -1.36
C ARG A 161 -3.15 -16.93 -0.02
N VAL A 162 -3.96 -16.19 0.73
CA VAL A 162 -3.63 -15.74 2.09
C VAL A 162 -3.42 -16.94 3.02
N ASP A 163 -4.29 -17.95 2.88
CA ASP A 163 -4.21 -19.22 3.60
C ASP A 163 -2.92 -19.97 3.24
N GLY A 164 -1.95 -19.98 4.15
CA GLY A 164 -0.65 -20.64 3.99
C GLY A 164 0.49 -19.73 3.54
N MET A 165 0.23 -18.45 3.28
CA MET A 165 1.27 -17.50 2.89
C MET A 165 1.97 -16.88 4.11
N LYS A 166 3.27 -17.17 4.27
CA LYS A 166 4.11 -16.59 5.32
C LYS A 166 4.74 -15.27 4.87
N ALA A 167 4.02 -14.17 5.04
CA ALA A 167 4.56 -12.82 4.88
C ALA A 167 5.15 -12.27 6.19
N LYS A 168 6.22 -11.48 6.07
CA LYS A 168 6.88 -10.78 7.18
C LYS A 168 6.03 -9.65 7.78
N GLY A 169 5.11 -9.13 6.97
CA GLY A 169 4.24 -8.00 7.28
C GLY A 169 3.79 -7.28 5.99
N VAL A 170 3.32 -6.04 6.12
CA VAL A 170 2.76 -5.24 5.00
C VAL A 170 3.64 -4.02 4.74
N ALA A 171 4.01 -3.75 3.48
CA ALA A 171 4.72 -2.53 3.07
C ALA A 171 6.07 -2.25 3.81
N GLY A 172 6.63 -3.27 4.47
CA GLY A 172 7.84 -3.16 5.30
C GLY A 172 7.58 -2.93 6.80
N LEU A 173 6.31 -2.87 7.23
CA LEU A 173 5.91 -2.87 8.64
C LEU A 173 5.77 -4.32 9.11
N PHE A 174 6.43 -4.66 10.21
CA PHE A 174 6.29 -5.98 10.83
C PHE A 174 4.91 -6.15 11.45
N LYS A 175 4.48 -7.41 11.56
CA LYS A 175 3.31 -7.80 12.33
C LYS A 175 3.56 -7.49 13.81
N SER A 176 2.62 -6.80 14.44
CA SER A 176 2.55 -6.65 15.90
C SER A 176 1.98 -7.90 16.55
#